data_AF-A0A8J4XY15-F1
#
_entry.id   AF-A0A8J4XY15-F1
#
_cell.length_a   1.000
_cell.length_b   1.000
_cell.length_c   1.000
_cell.angle_alpha   90.00
_cell.angle_beta   90.00
_cell.angle_gamma   90.00
#
_symmetry.space_group_name_H-M   'P 1'
#
loop_
_entity.id
_entity.type
_entity.pdbx_description
1 polymer ?
#
loop_
_entity_poly.entity_id
_entity_poly.type
_entity_poly.pdbx_seq_one_letter_code
_entity_poly.pdbx_strand_id
1 'polypeptide(L)'
;MAIAGERSSQASIVANIEDVNDNSPIFTENEYHTRLAEDARFPKSVLTVSATDADTAERGEVRYTLGGEGALLFVVNDTNGEIIVASGAELDREASPTITLEVTAYDTPEGGITQRKTTVIVRLPVLLFF
;
A
#
# COMPACT_ATOMS: atom_id res chain seq x y z
N MET A 1 -55.64 -42.70 -30.44
CA MET A 1 -54.49 -42.71 -29.52
C MET A 1 -53.60 -41.55 -29.92
N ALA A 2 -53.51 -40.47 -29.13
CA ALA A 2 -52.63 -39.34 -29.42
C ALA A 2 -51.50 -39.35 -28.39
N ILE A 3 -50.26 -39.42 -28.87
CA ILE A 3 -49.04 -39.31 -28.07
C ILE A 3 -48.76 -37.83 -27.85
N ALA A 4 -48.89 -37.37 -26.60
CA ALA A 4 -48.52 -36.02 -26.21
C ALA A 4 -46.99 -35.87 -26.32
N GLY A 5 -46.53 -34.93 -27.14
CA GLY A 5 -45.11 -34.60 -27.22
C GLY A 5 -44.65 -33.92 -25.93
N GLU A 6 -43.62 -34.47 -25.30
CA GLU A 6 -42.94 -33.82 -24.19
C GLU A 6 -42.34 -32.49 -24.66
N ARG A 7 -42.69 -31.40 -23.98
CA ARG A 7 -42.09 -30.09 -24.19
C ARG A 7 -40.93 -29.95 -23.23
N SER A 8 -39.71 -29.83 -23.75
CA SER A 8 -38.56 -29.36 -22.98
C SER A 8 -38.20 -27.94 -23.40
N SER A 9 -37.79 -27.13 -22.43
CA SER A 9 -37.26 -25.78 -22.64
C SER A 9 -35.91 -25.70 -21.94
N GLN A 10 -34.90 -25.20 -22.64
CA GLN A 10 -33.59 -24.89 -22.06
C GLN A 10 -33.47 -23.38 -21.83
N ALA A 11 -32.90 -23.02 -20.68
CA ALA A 11 -32.50 -21.65 -20.37
C ALA A 11 -30.99 -21.64 -20.12
N SER A 12 -30.29 -20.72 -20.75
CA SER A 12 -28.86 -20.49 -20.53
C SER A 12 -28.69 -19.53 -19.36
N ILE A 13 -28.06 -20.01 -18.29
CA ILE A 13 -27.63 -19.17 -17.17
C ILE A 13 -26.20 -18.73 -17.48
N VAL A 14 -26.01 -17.43 -17.68
CA VAL A 14 -24.67 -16.83 -17.72
C VAL A 14 -24.37 -16.39 -16.30
N ALA A 15 -23.54 -17.18 -15.60
CA ALA A 15 -23.00 -16.79 -14.31
C ALA A 15 -21.74 -15.95 -14.57
N ASN A 16 -21.86 -14.62 -14.45
CA ASN A 16 -20.70 -13.77 -14.27
C ASN A 16 -20.22 -13.98 -12.83
N ILE A 17 -19.14 -14.73 -12.66
CA ILE A 17 -18.45 -14.80 -11.37
C ILE A 17 -17.74 -13.46 -11.23
N GLU A 18 -18.35 -12.53 -10.48
CA GLU A 18 -17.66 -11.35 -10.02
C GLU A 18 -16.57 -11.80 -9.06
N ASP A 19 -15.33 -11.62 -9.50
CA ASP A 19 -14.13 -11.86 -8.72
C ASP A 19 -14.12 -10.93 -7.50
N VAL A 20 -14.06 -11.55 -6.32
CA VAL A 20 -14.09 -10.86 -5.01
C VAL A 20 -12.65 -10.47 -4.69
N ASN A 21 -12.39 -9.20 -4.38
CA ASN A 21 -11.11 -8.79 -3.80
C ASN A 21 -10.92 -9.51 -2.45
N ASP A 22 -10.17 -10.61 -2.46
CA ASP A 22 -9.94 -11.49 -1.33
C ASP A 22 -8.52 -11.43 -0.77
N ASN A 23 -7.57 -10.81 -1.48
CA ASN A 23 -6.20 -10.61 -1.04
C ASN A 23 -5.99 -9.18 -0.57
N SER A 24 -5.19 -9.00 0.48
CA SER A 24 -4.73 -7.67 0.89
C SER A 24 -3.30 -7.48 0.40
N PRO A 25 -2.83 -6.24 0.18
CA PRO A 25 -1.43 -6.00 -0.15
C PRO A 25 -0.51 -6.54 0.95
N ILE A 26 0.58 -7.21 0.56
CA ILE A 26 1.57 -7.78 1.48
C ILE A 26 2.91 -7.08 1.26
N PHE A 27 3.46 -6.46 2.31
CA PHE A 27 4.80 -5.89 2.27
C PHE A 27 5.87 -6.97 2.15
N THR A 28 6.98 -6.67 1.46
CA THR A 28 8.12 -7.58 1.33
C THR A 28 8.86 -7.81 2.65
N GLU A 29 8.76 -6.85 3.59
CA GLU A 29 9.36 -6.91 4.92
C GLU A 29 8.30 -6.66 5.99
N ASN A 30 8.48 -7.28 7.17
CA ASN A 30 7.60 -7.07 8.32
C ASN A 30 7.84 -5.71 9.01
N GLU A 31 9.02 -5.13 8.80
CA GLU A 31 9.44 -3.82 9.30
C GLU A 31 10.60 -3.31 8.44
N TYR A 32 10.58 -2.02 8.11
CA TYR A 32 11.68 -1.37 7.39
C TYR A 32 12.49 -0.52 8.36
N HIS A 33 13.81 -0.50 8.17
CA HIS A 33 14.68 0.34 8.98
C HIS A 33 15.84 0.89 8.17
N THR A 34 16.15 2.16 8.38
CA THR A 34 17.39 2.77 7.87
C THR A 34 17.79 3.94 8.76
N ARG A 35 19.06 4.33 8.72
CA ARG A 35 19.54 5.49 9.47
C ARG A 35 19.34 6.75 8.64
N LEU A 36 18.96 7.84 9.30
CA LEU A 36 18.77 9.14 8.67
C LEU A 36 19.67 10.17 9.34
N ALA A 37 20.40 10.95 8.56
CA ALA A 37 21.18 12.06 9.10
C ALA A 37 20.25 13.22 9.45
N GLU A 38 20.51 13.91 10.57
CA GLU A 38 19.72 15.09 10.97
C GLU A 38 19.82 16.26 9.99
N ASP A 39 20.89 16.32 9.19
CA ASP A 39 21.08 17.32 8.14
C ASP A 39 20.42 16.94 6.81
N ALA A 40 19.71 15.80 6.74
CA ALA A 40 18.98 15.41 5.55
C ALA A 40 17.88 16.44 5.23
N ARG A 41 17.81 16.87 3.97
CA ARG A 41 16.84 17.87 3.48
C ARG A 41 16.16 17.34 2.22
N PHE A 42 14.97 17.85 1.92
CA PHE A 42 14.29 17.58 0.65
C PHE A 42 15.23 17.83 -0.56
N PRO A 43 15.19 16.99 -1.62
CA PRO A 43 14.38 15.78 -1.79
C PRO A 43 15.15 14.50 -1.47
N LYS A 44 15.88 14.44 -0.33
CA LYS A 44 16.69 13.27 0.03
C LYS A 44 15.82 12.00 0.10
N SER A 45 16.16 11.03 -0.75
CA SER A 45 15.62 9.67 -0.68
C SER A 45 16.11 8.97 0.59
N VAL A 46 15.16 8.35 1.31
CA VAL A 46 15.37 7.69 2.60
C VAL A 46 15.43 6.17 2.40
N LEU A 47 14.34 5.60 1.89
CA LEU A 47 14.22 4.21 1.48
C LEU A 47 12.99 4.02 0.59
N THR A 48 12.83 2.84 0.01
CA THR A 48 11.65 2.44 -0.75
C THR A 48 11.01 1.25 -0.07
N VAL A 49 9.71 1.35 0.21
CA VAL A 49 8.90 0.20 0.63
C VAL A 49 8.30 -0.49 -0.59
N SER A 50 8.03 -1.79 -0.47
CA SER A 50 7.35 -2.55 -1.51
C SER A 50 6.29 -3.44 -0.90
N ALA A 51 5.11 -3.44 -1.51
CA ALA A 51 4.04 -4.39 -1.25
C ALA A 51 3.47 -4.92 -2.56
N THR A 52 3.00 -6.16 -2.53
CA THR A 52 2.39 -6.85 -3.68
C THR A 52 1.01 -7.34 -3.29
N ASP A 53 0.06 -7.19 -4.21
CA ASP A 53 -1.25 -7.83 -4.11
C ASP A 53 -1.31 -9.00 -5.09
N ALA A 54 -1.92 -10.12 -4.67
CA ALA A 54 -2.00 -11.35 -5.47
C ALA A 54 -3.21 -11.37 -6.43
N ASP A 55 -4.07 -10.35 -6.37
CA ASP A 55 -5.20 -10.19 -7.27
C ASP A 55 -4.75 -10.01 -8.74
N THR A 56 -5.61 -10.41 -9.69
CA THR A 56 -5.29 -10.40 -11.12
C THR A 56 -4.88 -9.02 -11.66
N ALA A 57 -4.04 -9.00 -12.70
CA ALA A 57 -3.16 -7.90 -13.12
C ALA A 57 -3.76 -6.50 -13.37
N GLU A 58 -5.08 -6.33 -13.44
CA GLU A 58 -5.75 -5.02 -13.52
C GLU A 58 -6.28 -4.50 -12.17
N ARG A 59 -6.21 -5.31 -11.10
CA ARG A 59 -6.79 -5.03 -9.77
C ARG A 59 -5.76 -5.02 -8.63
N GLY A 60 -4.56 -5.54 -8.85
CA GLY A 60 -3.46 -5.53 -7.88
C GLY A 60 -2.60 -4.25 -7.88
N GLU A 61 -3.12 -3.10 -8.34
CA GLU A 61 -2.38 -1.84 -8.21
C GLU A 61 -2.32 -1.44 -6.73
N VAL A 62 -1.10 -1.47 -6.18
CA VAL A 62 -0.84 -1.10 -4.79
C VAL A 62 -0.45 0.36 -4.73
N ARG A 63 -1.14 1.10 -3.86
CA ARG A 63 -0.83 2.49 -3.55
C ARG A 63 -0.31 2.65 -2.12
N TYR A 64 0.47 3.70 -1.88
CA TYR A 64 1.10 3.95 -0.58
C TYR A 64 0.68 5.29 0.03
N THR A 65 0.52 5.29 1.36
CA THR A 65 0.28 6.50 2.16
C THR A 65 1.08 6.45 3.46
N LEU A 66 1.39 7.62 4.01
CA LEU A 66 2.06 7.76 5.30
C LEU A 66 1.08 8.15 6.41
N GLY A 67 1.30 7.57 7.59
CA GLY A 67 0.68 7.90 8.85
C GLY A 67 1.68 7.85 10.00
N GLY A 68 1.17 8.03 11.22
CA GLY A 68 1.99 8.13 12.43
C GLY A 68 2.56 9.53 12.68
N GLU A 69 3.22 9.70 13.82
CA GLU A 69 3.69 11.01 14.31
C GLU A 69 4.72 11.65 13.38
N GLY A 70 5.58 10.84 12.74
CA GLY A 70 6.62 11.33 11.83
C GLY A 70 6.13 11.68 10.43
N ALA A 71 4.88 11.40 10.06
CA ALA A 71 4.42 11.45 8.66
C ALA A 71 4.62 12.80 7.99
N LEU A 72 4.45 13.91 8.72
CA LEU A 72 4.58 15.26 8.17
C LEU A 72 6.01 15.63 7.75
N LEU A 73 7.01 14.88 8.23
CA LEU A 73 8.43 15.10 7.89
C LEU A 73 8.83 14.44 6.58
N PHE A 74 7.94 13.63 5.97
CA PHE A 74 8.26 12.82 4.80
C PHE A 74 7.12 12.86 3.77
N VAL A 75 7.46 12.43 2.56
CA VAL A 75 6.51 12.19 1.47
C VAL A 75 6.77 10.78 0.96
N VAL A 76 5.72 10.00 0.74
CA VAL A 76 5.80 8.74 -0.01
C VAL A 76 5.28 8.95 -1.42
N ASN A 77 5.98 8.42 -2.40
CA ASN A 77 5.45 8.27 -3.75
C ASN A 77 4.41 7.14 -3.74
N ASP A 78 3.18 7.49 -4.11
CA ASP A 78 2.03 6.63 -3.97
C ASP A 78 2.07 5.42 -4.92
N THR A 79 2.89 5.43 -5.98
CA THR A 79 2.95 4.34 -6.97
C THR A 79 4.14 3.40 -6.78
N ASN A 80 5.26 3.90 -6.25
CA ASN A 80 6.50 3.11 -6.17
C ASN A 80 7.02 2.94 -4.73
N GLY A 81 6.38 3.55 -3.73
CA GLY A 81 6.74 3.40 -2.32
C GLY A 81 8.03 4.12 -1.90
N GLU A 82 8.63 4.97 -2.75
CA GLU A 82 9.79 5.77 -2.37
C GLU A 82 9.42 6.80 -1.31
N ILE A 83 10.14 6.79 -0.18
CA ILE A 83 9.99 7.76 0.90
C ILE A 83 11.13 8.77 0.81
N ILE A 84 10.78 10.05 0.73
CA ILE A 84 11.72 11.17 0.73
C ILE A 84 11.45 12.13 1.89
N VAL A 85 12.46 12.88 2.31
CA VAL A 85 12.29 14.00 3.27
C VAL A 85 11.38 15.07 2.65
N ALA A 86 10.37 15.54 3.39
CA ALA A 86 9.43 16.56 2.92
C ALA A 86 10.09 17.95 2.82
N SER A 87 9.58 18.79 1.91
CA SER A 87 10.04 20.17 1.79
C SER A 87 9.75 20.95 3.07
N GLY A 88 10.78 21.60 3.63
CA GLY A 88 10.68 22.34 4.90
C GLY A 88 10.69 21.46 6.14
N ALA A 89 10.91 20.15 6.03
CA ALA A 89 11.08 19.28 7.19
C ALA A 89 12.37 19.64 7.94
N GLU A 90 12.26 19.74 9.26
CA GLU A 90 13.37 19.91 10.19
C GLU A 90 13.54 18.62 10.97
N LEU A 91 14.68 17.96 10.77
CA LEU A 91 15.07 16.77 11.51
C LEU A 91 16.01 17.22 12.62
N ASP A 92 15.66 16.89 13.85
CA ASP A 92 16.43 17.21 15.04
C ASP A 92 16.55 15.93 15.87
N ARG A 93 17.79 15.44 16.01
CA ARG A 93 18.06 14.22 16.76
C ARG A 93 17.82 14.40 18.26
N GLU A 94 18.10 15.58 18.80
CA GLU A 94 17.88 15.88 20.21
C GLU A 94 16.38 15.90 20.55
N ALA A 95 15.55 16.39 19.62
CA ALA A 95 14.09 16.35 19.76
C ALA A 95 13.50 14.96 19.46
N SER A 96 14.00 14.28 18.43
CA SER A 96 13.47 13.01 17.92
C SER A 96 14.60 12.07 17.51
N PRO A 97 15.18 11.30 18.45
CA PRO A 97 16.30 10.40 18.17
C PRO A 97 15.90 9.22 17.28
N THR A 98 14.61 8.94 17.17
CA THR A 98 14.06 7.94 16.25
C THR A 98 12.72 8.42 15.74
N ILE A 99 12.56 8.46 14.42
CA ILE A 99 11.29 8.76 13.79
C ILE A 99 10.64 7.44 13.37
N THR A 100 9.36 7.29 13.69
CA THR A 100 8.57 6.11 13.29
C THR A 100 7.49 6.56 12.31
N LEU A 101 7.39 5.86 11.18
CA LEU A 101 6.33 6.05 10.19
C LEU A 101 5.46 4.80 10.13
N GLU A 102 4.16 5.00 9.94
CA GLU A 102 3.23 3.94 9.57
C GLU A 102 2.98 4.05 8.07
N VAL A 103 3.46 3.08 7.29
CA VAL A 103 3.24 3.07 5.84
C VAL A 103 2.11 2.12 5.53
N THR A 104 1.05 2.64 4.93
CA THR A 104 -0.11 1.84 4.54
C THR A 104 -0.09 1.59 3.04
N ALA A 105 -0.05 0.32 2.67
CA ALA A 105 -0.29 -0.15 1.31
C ALA A 105 -1.78 -0.51 1.17
N TYR A 106 -2.41 -0.08 0.09
CA TYR A 106 -3.82 -0.38 -0.19
C TYR A 106 -4.02 -0.69 -1.67
N ASP A 107 -4.96 -1.58 -1.96
CA ASP A 107 -5.38 -1.87 -3.33
C ASP A 107 -6.34 -0.79 -3.86
N THR A 108 -6.41 -0.64 -5.17
CA THR A 108 -7.35 0.28 -5.84
C THR A 108 -8.29 -0.49 -6.76
N PRO A 109 -9.23 -1.26 -6.21
CA PRO A 109 -10.06 -2.10 -7.03
C PRO A 109 -11.18 -1.32 -7.72
N GLU A 110 -11.53 -1.75 -8.95
CA GLU A 110 -12.58 -1.13 -9.76
C GLU A 110 -13.99 -1.60 -9.33
N GLY A 111 -15.02 -0.78 -9.58
CA GLY A 111 -16.42 -1.22 -9.50
C GLY A 111 -17.04 -1.24 -8.10
N GLY A 112 -16.42 -0.60 -7.11
CA GLY A 112 -16.98 -0.46 -5.76
C GLY A 112 -16.84 -1.70 -4.88
N ILE A 113 -15.94 -2.61 -5.25
CA ILE A 113 -15.53 -3.71 -4.36
C ILE A 113 -14.68 -3.15 -3.21
N THR A 114 -14.70 -3.85 -2.07
CA THR A 114 -14.07 -3.37 -0.84
C THR A 114 -12.56 -3.23 -1.02
N GLN A 115 -12.04 -2.03 -0.76
CA GLN A 115 -10.60 -1.78 -0.66
C GLN A 115 -10.01 -2.51 0.55
N ARG A 116 -8.87 -3.16 0.38
CA ARG A 116 -8.09 -3.73 1.46
C ARG A 116 -6.77 -3.00 1.62
N LYS A 117 -6.22 -3.11 2.83
CA LYS A 117 -5.00 -2.41 3.22
C LYS A 117 -4.23 -3.17 4.27
N THR A 118 -2.93 -2.95 4.26
CA THR A 118 -1.97 -3.44 5.25
C THR A 118 -1.07 -2.29 5.64
N THR A 119 -0.63 -2.26 6.90
CA THR A 119 0.27 -1.22 7.42
C THR A 119 1.54 -1.88 7.94
N VAL A 120 2.70 -1.28 7.60
CA VAL A 120 4.02 -1.67 8.10
C VAL A 120 4.67 -0.50 8.82
N ILE A 121 5.55 -0.81 9.77
CA ILE A 121 6.34 0.19 10.48
C ILE A 121 7.65 0.44 9.73
N VAL A 122 8.01 1.72 9.62
CA VAL A 122 9.34 2.17 9.22
C VAL A 122 9.99 2.87 10.41
N ARG A 123 11.15 2.39 10.85
CA ARG A 123 11.94 3.01 11.92
C ARG A 123 13.18 3.69 11.37
N LEU A 124 13.32 4.97 11.69
CA LEU A 124 14.40 5.84 11.24
C LEU A 124 15.20 6.37 12.43
N PRO A 125 16.25 5.66 12.91
CA PRO A 125 17.18 6.23 13.86
C PRO A 125 17.86 7.46 13.25
N VAL A 126 17.75 8.60 13.94
CA VAL A 126 18.37 9.86 13.52
C VAL A 126 19.80 9.90 14.06
N LEU A 127 20.76 10.26 13.21
CA LEU A 127 22.17 10.36 13.56
C LEU A 127 22.61 11.82 13.64
N LEU A 128 23.50 12.09 14.60
CA LEU A 128 24.26 13.34 14.63
C LEU A 128 25.12 13.45 13.38
N PHE A 129 25.18 14.64 12.84
CA PHE A 129 26.21 15.03 11.90
C PHE A 129 27.42 15.58 12.69
N PHE A 130 28.63 15.12 12.35
CA PHE A 130 29.89 15.57 12.96
C PHE A 130 30.80 16.16 11.90
#